data_AF-A0A1A9BVL0-F1
#
_entry.id   AF-A0A1A9BVL0-F1
#
_cell.length_a   1.000
_cell.length_b   1.000
_cell.length_c   1.000
_cell.angle_alpha   90.00
_cell.angle_beta   90.00
_cell.angle_gamma   90.00
#
_symmetry.space_group_name_H-M   'P 1'
#
loop_
_entity.id
_entity.type
_entity.pdbx_description
1 polymer ?
#
loop_
_entity_poly.entity_id
_entity_poly.type
_entity_poly.pdbx_seq_one_letter_code
_entity_poly.pdbx_strand_id
1 'polypeptide(L)' 'MRLAARGLTNRQIGERLLLSPRTVGSHLYRSFPKLGVTARSQLRNVIDAGRA' A
#
# COMPACT_ATOMS: atom_id res chain seq x y z
N MET A 1 3.98 1.01 -0.55
CA MET A 1 2.83 1.82 -0.04
C MET A 1 2.40 2.94 -0.98
N ARG A 2 3.31 3.74 -1.56
CA ARG A 2 2.96 4.89 -2.44
C ARG A 2 1.96 4.56 -3.57
N LEU A 3 2.12 3.44 -4.28
CA LEU A 3 1.17 3.04 -5.33
C LEU A 3 -0.21 2.67 -4.76
N ALA A 4 -0.25 2.01 -3.60
CA ALA A 4 -1.50 1.69 -2.92
C ALA A 4 -2.22 2.95 -2.40
N ALA A 5 -1.47 3.93 -1.88
CA ALA A 5 -1.99 5.22 -1.44
C ALA A 5 -2.57 6.06 -2.60
N ARG A 6 -2.04 5.88 -3.81
CA ARG A 6 -2.59 6.48 -5.05
C ARG A 6 -3.84 5.76 -5.57
N GLY A 7 -4.34 4.73 -4.87
CA GLY A 7 -5.57 4.03 -5.22
C GLY A 7 -5.40 2.84 -6.17
N LEU A 8 -4.17 2.48 -6.58
CA LEU A 8 -3.97 1.31 -7.42
C LEU A 8 -4.37 0.04 -6.67
N THR A 9 -4.86 -0.99 -7.37
CA THR A 9 -5.16 -2.31 -6.79
C THR A 9 -3.91 -3.16 -6.62
N ASN A 10 -3.98 -4.25 -5.85
CA ASN A 10 -2.84 -5.17 -5.71
C ASN A 10 -2.42 -5.79 -7.05
N ARG A 11 -3.36 -5.98 -7.98
CA ARG A 11 -3.09 -6.47 -9.34
C ARG A 11 -2.27 -5.46 -10.15
N GLN A 12 -2.74 -4.22 -10.22
CA GLN A 12 -2.04 -3.14 -10.91
C GLN A 12 -0.64 -2.87 -10.32
N ILE A 13 -0.49 -2.98 -9.00
CA ILE A 13 0.81 -2.88 -8.34
C ILE A 13 1.70 -4.06 -8.70
N GLY A 14 1.15 -5.27 -8.70
CA GLY A 14 1.86 -6.48 -9.08
C GLY A 14 2.40 -6.40 -10.51
N GLU A 15 1.56 -6.00 -11.46
CA GLU A 15 1.94 -5.81 -12.86
C GLU A 15 3.10 -4.80 -13.02
N ARG A 16 3.06 -3.67 -12.29
CA ARG A 16 4.12 -2.65 -12.34
C ARG A 16 5.44 -3.05 -11.69
N LEU A 17 5.38 -3.93 -10.68
CA LEU A 17 6.53 -4.34 -9.90
C LEU A 17 7.03 -5.74 -10.28
N LEU A 18 6.42 -6.39 -11.29
CA LEU A 18 6.67 -7.77 -11.67
C LEU A 18 6.49 -8.75 -10.49
N LEU A 19 5.45 -8.51 -9.68
CA LEU A 19 5.10 -9.30 -8.50
C LEU A 19 3.68 -9.87 -8.61
N SER A 20 3.44 -10.99 -7.92
CA SER A 20 2.08 -11.49 -7.79
C SER A 20 1.20 -10.53 -6.96
N PRO A 21 -0.10 -10.38 -7.26
CA PRO A 21 -1.01 -9.59 -6.43
C PRO A 21 -1.06 -10.06 -4.97
N ARG A 22 -0.81 -11.35 -4.74
CA ARG A 22 -0.74 -11.97 -3.40
C ARG A 22 0.50 -11.50 -2.63
N THR A 23 1.66 -11.40 -3.30
CA THR A 23 2.89 -10.85 -2.71
C THR A 23 2.68 -9.40 -2.28
N VAL A 24 2.03 -8.59 -3.13
CA VAL A 24 1.67 -7.21 -2.78
C VAL A 24 0.76 -7.19 -1.55
N GLY A 25 -0.29 -8.01 -1.53
CA GLY A 25 -1.21 -8.12 -0.38
C GLY A 25 -0.49 -8.47 0.92
N SER A 26 0.39 -9.47 0.90
CA SER A 26 1.20 -9.87 2.06
C SER A 26 2.12 -8.75 2.56
N HIS A 27 2.72 -7.99 1.65
CA HIS A 27 3.51 -6.81 2.02
C HIS A 27 2.67 -5.72 2.68
N LEU A 28 1.51 -5.40 2.11
CA LEU A 28 0.58 -4.43 2.70
C LEU A 28 0.16 -4.87 4.11
N TYR A 29 -0.27 -6.12 4.27
CA TYR A 29 -0.70 -6.69 5.54
C TYR A 29 0.37 -6.57 6.64
N ARG A 30 1.63 -6.86 6.33
CA ARG A 30 2.75 -6.76 7.30
C ARG A 30 3.16 -5.32 7.62
N SER A 31 2.93 -4.39 6.69
CA SER A 31 3.31 -2.98 6.89
C SER A 31 2.21 -2.16 7.56
N PHE A 32 0.94 -2.52 7.40
CA PHE A 32 -0.19 -1.76 7.91
C PHE A 32 -0.12 -1.52 9.43
N PRO A 33 0.08 -2.55 10.27
CA PRO A 33 0.24 -2.36 11.71
C PRO A 33 1.45 -1.48 12.08
N LYS A 34 2.56 -1.59 11.33
CA LYS A 34 3.77 -0.79 11.56
C LYS A 34 3.57 0.70 11.26
N LEU A 35 2.57 1.01 10.46
CA LEU A 35 2.18 2.37 10.08
C LEU A 35 0.94 2.86 10.84
N GLY A 36 0.43 2.07 11.79
CA GLY A 36 -0.79 2.39 12.53
C GLY A 36 -2.06 2.45 11.69
N VAL A 37 -2.07 1.82 10.50
CA VAL A 37 -3.23 1.81 9.60
C VAL A 37 -3.90 0.44 9.61
N THR A 38 -5.23 0.43 9.53
CA THR A 38 -6.06 -0.77 9.44
C THR A 38 -6.72 -0.90 8.08
N ALA A 39 -6.84 0.21 7.34
CA ALA A 39 -7.49 0.26 6.03
C ALA A 39 -6.61 0.87 4.94
N ARG A 40 -6.79 0.41 3.71
CA ARG A 40 -6.06 0.92 2.53
C ARG A 40 -6.29 2.42 2.31
N SER A 41 -7.49 2.93 2.59
CA SER A 41 -7.84 4.35 2.46
C SER A 41 -7.00 5.25 3.36
N GLN A 42 -6.60 4.76 4.55
CA GLN A 42 -5.79 5.52 5.49
C GLN A 42 -4.33 5.71 5.03
N LEU A 43 -3.85 4.88 4.08
CA LEU A 43 -2.50 5.04 3.52
C LEU A 43 -2.28 6.39 2.86
N ARG A 44 -3.33 7.03 2.33
CA ARG A 44 -3.22 8.36 1.73
C ARG A 44 -2.76 9.38 2.77
N ASN A 45 -3.46 9.42 3.90
CA ASN A 45 -3.18 10.35 4.99
C ASN A 45 -1.77 10.14 5.58
N VAL A 46 -1.33 8.90 5.75
CA VAL A 46 0.03 8.59 6.25
C VAL A 46 1.13 9.04 5.29
N ILE A 47 0.93 8.84 3.98
CA ILE A 47 1.91 9.23 2.96
C ILE A 47 1.96 10.75 2.80
N ASP A 48 0.83 11.44 2.93
CA ASP A 48 0.76 12.90 2.86
C ASP A 48 1.33 13.54 4.13
N ALA A 49 1.09 12.96 5.31
CA ALA A 49 1.70 13.42 6.58
C ALA A 49 3.23 13.32 6.60
N GLY A 50 3.82 12.31 5.94
CA GLY A 50 5.27 12.15 5.82
C GLY A 50 5.93 12.99 4.71
N ARG A 51 5.16 13.85 4.02
CA ARG A 51 5.66 14.77 2.97
C ARG A 51 5.72 16.23 3.43
N ALA A 52 5.11 16.56 4.57
CA ALA A 52 5.25 17.85 5.25
C ALA A 52 6.59 17.91 5.99
#